data_AF-A0A2N5H539-F1
#
_entry.id   AF-A0A2N5H539-F1
#
_cell.length_a   1.000
_cell.length_b   1.000
_cell.length_c   1.000
_cell.angle_alpha   90.00
_cell.angle_beta   90.00
_cell.angle_gamma   90.00
#
_symmetry.space_group_name_H-M   'P 1'
#
loop_
_entity.id
_entity.type
_entity.pdbx_description
1 polymer ?
#
loop_
_entity_poly.entity_id
_entity_poly.type
_entity_poly.pdbx_seq_one_letter_code
_entity_poly.pdbx_strand_id
1 'polypeptide(L)' 'MTRKVKSVSFNLSDPFEKEMYQYSQRFSNFSSFIKRLIQNSLNGQSKNSTPDVIVQISEQVSDKHSQINREYLKQLI' A
#
# COMPACT_ATOMS: atom_id res chain seq x y z
N MET A 1 3.24 -18.19 2.43
CA MET A 1 2.03 -17.35 2.57
C MET A 1 1.21 -17.42 1.29
N THR A 2 -0.05 -17.82 1.37
CA THR A 2 -0.96 -17.85 0.22
C THR A 2 -1.70 -16.53 0.11
N ARG A 3 -1.44 -15.76 -0.95
CA ARG A 3 -2.23 -14.55 -1.28
C ARG A 3 -3.48 -14.97 -2.05
N LYS A 4 -4.62 -14.37 -1.72
CA LYS A 4 -5.87 -14.50 -2.49
C LYS A 4 -6.10 -13.20 -3.27
N VAL A 5 -6.47 -13.33 -4.54
CA VAL A 5 -6.71 -12.20 -5.44
C VAL A 5 -8.16 -12.26 -5.91
N LYS A 6 -8.83 -11.10 -5.89
CA LYS A 6 -10.14 -10.89 -6.51
C LYS A 6 -10.00 -9.76 -7.52
N SER A 7 -10.21 -10.06 -8.79
CA SER A 7 -10.19 -9.06 -9.88
C SER A 7 -11.51 -8.32 -9.98
N VAL A 8 -11.46 -7.05 -10.34
CA VAL A 8 -12.62 -6.19 -10.61
C VAL A 8 -12.43 -5.57 -11.99
N SER A 9 -13.48 -5.59 -12.81
CA SER A 9 -13.48 -4.99 -14.15
C SER A 9 -13.74 -3.49 -14.10
N PHE A 10 -13.20 -2.75 -15.07
CA PHE A 10 -13.52 -1.35 -15.31
C PHE A 10 -14.45 -1.22 -16.51
N ASN A 11 -15.50 -0.43 -16.39
CA ASN A 11 -16.38 -0.03 -17.46
C ASN A 11 -15.78 1.18 -18.21
N LEU A 12 -15.22 0.94 -19.40
CA LEU A 12 -14.56 2.01 -20.18
C LEU A 12 -15.54 2.98 -20.85
N SER A 13 -16.85 2.69 -20.83
CA SER A 13 -17.89 3.60 -21.31
C SER A 13 -18.20 4.70 -20.28
N ASP A 14 -17.90 4.49 -19.00
CA ASP A 14 -17.98 5.52 -17.97
C ASP A 14 -16.66 6.31 -17.94
N PRO A 15 -16.69 7.65 -18.16
CA PRO A 15 -15.50 8.49 -18.06
C PRO A 15 -14.75 8.34 -16.74
N PHE A 16 -15.46 8.17 -15.62
CA PHE A 16 -14.84 8.06 -14.29
C PHE A 16 -14.04 6.77 -14.14
N GLU A 17 -14.63 5.63 -14.49
CA GLU A 17 -13.95 4.33 -14.43
C GLU A 17 -12.80 4.24 -15.44
N LYS A 18 -12.94 4.87 -16.61
CA LYS A 18 -11.86 4.98 -17.60
C LYS A 18 -10.65 5.75 -17.06
N GLU A 19 -10.86 6.89 -16.42
CA GLU A 19 -9.79 7.65 -15.77
C GLU A 19 -9.14 6.85 -14.64
N MET A 20 -9.95 6.16 -13.82
CA MET A 20 -9.44 5.32 -12.74
C MET A 20 -8.59 4.15 -13.27
N TYR A 21 -9.01 3.54 -14.40
CA TYR A 21 -8.22 2.51 -15.07
C TYR A 21 -6.87 3.06 -15.54
N GLN A 22 -6.85 4.23 -16.20
CA GLN A 22 -5.60 4.88 -16.63
C GLN A 22 -4.68 5.20 -15.44
N TYR A 23 -5.24 5.67 -14.34
CA TYR A 23 -4.50 5.91 -13.10
C TYR A 23 -3.89 4.61 -12.56
N SER A 24 -4.64 3.50 -12.59
CA SER A 24 -4.13 2.19 -12.13
C SER A 24 -2.93 1.68 -12.93
N GLN A 25 -2.87 2.00 -14.23
CA GLN A 25 -1.74 1.64 -15.09
C GLN A 25 -0.51 2.50 -14.79
N ARG A 26 -0.70 3.75 -14.37
CA ARG A 26 0.40 4.67 -14.07
C ARG A 26 1.09 4.36 -12.74
N PHE A 27 0.36 3.81 -11.76
CA PHE A 27 0.86 3.63 -10.39
C PHE A 27 0.81 2.16 -9.95
N SER A 28 1.97 1.55 -9.72
CA SER A 28 2.08 0.15 -9.28
C SER A 28 1.46 -0.14 -7.90
N ASN A 29 1.34 0.88 -7.05
CA ASN A 29 0.77 0.80 -5.70
C ASN A 29 -0.73 1.11 -5.65
N PHE A 30 -1.41 1.22 -6.79
CA PHE A 30 -2.84 1.51 -6.88
C PHE A 30 -3.70 0.60 -5.98
N SER A 31 -3.46 -0.71 -6.02
CA SER A 31 -4.22 -1.67 -5.20
C SER A 31 -4.09 -1.43 -3.70
N SER A 32 -2.94 -0.97 -3.22
CA SER A 32 -2.72 -0.63 -1.80
C SER A 32 -3.45 0.65 -1.42
N PHE A 33 -3.43 1.66 -2.29
CA PHE A 33 -4.14 2.91 -2.10
C PHE A 33 -5.65 2.70 -2.01
N ILE A 34 -6.23 1.96 -2.96
CA ILE A 34 -7.68 1.66 -2.98
C ILE A 34 -8.09 0.87 -1.74
N LYS A 35 -7.30 -0.12 -1.31
CA LYS A 35 -7.59 -0.86 -0.07
C LYS A 35 -7.63 0.05 1.15
N ARG A 36 -6.71 1.03 1.25
CA ARG A 36 -6.71 2.00 2.35
C ARG A 36 -7.92 2.91 2.31
N LEU A 37 -8.33 3.38 1.13
CA LEU A 37 -9.54 4.18 0.98
C LEU A 37 -10.79 3.39 1.39
N ILE A 38 -10.92 2.15 0.91
CA ILE A 38 -12.03 1.27 1.28
C ILE A 38 -12.02 1.01 2.79
N GLN A 39 -10.87 0.70 3.38
CA GLN A 39 -10.75 0.48 4.82
C GLN A 39 -11.13 1.73 5.61
N ASN A 40 -10.69 2.92 5.20
CA ASN A 40 -11.07 4.18 5.84
C ASN A 40 -12.57 4.44 5.72
N SER A 41 -13.16 4.17 4.55
CA SER A 41 -14.60 4.32 4.32
C SER A 41 -15.42 3.33 5.14
N LEU A 42 -14.97 2.08 5.21
CA LEU A 42 -15.59 1.01 6.01
C LEU A 42 -15.50 1.32 7.52
N ASN A 43 -14.35 1.79 7.97
CA ASN A 43 -14.07 2.07 9.38
C ASN A 43 -14.58 3.44 9.84
N GLY A 44 -14.92 4.34 8.91
CA GLY A 44 -15.48 5.67 9.19
C GLY A 44 -16.80 5.66 9.98
N GLN A 45 -17.39 4.48 10.21
CA GLN A 45 -18.59 4.26 11.04
C GLN A 45 -18.30 3.57 12.38
N SER A 46 -17.07 3.11 12.65
CA SER A 46 -16.74 2.39 13.89
C SER A 46 -15.58 3.06 14.61
N LYS A 47 -15.91 4.04 15.46
CA LYS A 47 -15.00 4.49 16.51
C LYS A 47 -14.68 3.29 17.41
N ASN A 48 -13.40 3.09 17.68
CA ASN A 48 -12.83 2.20 18.70
C ASN A 48 -12.82 0.69 18.35
N SER A 49 -11.74 0.26 17.70
CA SER A 49 -11.10 -1.02 18.05
C SER A 49 -9.70 -1.07 17.42
N THR A 50 -8.69 -0.89 18.25
CA THR A 50 -7.40 -1.53 18.07
C THR A 50 -7.07 -2.24 19.38
N PRO A 51 -6.17 -3.24 19.43
CA PRO A 51 -5.20 -3.61 18.38
C PRO A 51 -5.00 -5.12 18.16
N ASP A 52 -4.60 -5.52 16.95
CA ASP A 52 -3.72 -6.70 16.77
C ASP A 52 -3.09 -6.78 15.37
N VAL A 53 -3.65 -6.10 14.36
CA VAL A 53 -3.14 -6.23 12.97
C VAL A 53 -2.17 -5.10 12.55
N ILE A 54 -2.12 -3.98 13.27
CA ILE A 54 -1.39 -2.77 12.82
C ILE A 54 0.08 -2.74 13.27
N VAL A 55 0.48 -3.46 14.34
CA VAL A 55 1.86 -3.38 14.87
C VAL A 55 2.91 -4.00 13.94
N GLN A 56 2.56 -4.98 13.10
CA GLN A 56 3.56 -5.70 12.30
C GLN A 56 3.93 -5.04 10.96
N ILE A 57 3.15 -4.06 10.48
CA ILE A 57 3.39 -3.46 9.15
C ILE A 57 4.37 -2.27 9.23
N SER A 58 4.49 -1.61 10.39
CA SER A 58 5.43 -0.50 10.58
C SER A 58 6.88 -0.93 10.85
N GLU A 59 7.11 -2.15 11.32
CA GLU A 59 8.47 -2.61 11.68
C GLU A 59 9.26 -3.21 10.51
N GLN A 60 8.61 -3.55 9.39
CA GLN A 60 9.29 -4.21 8.24
C GLN A 60 9.56 -3.27 7.04
N VAL A 61 9.09 -2.01 7.10
CA VAL A 61 9.32 -1.02 6.04
C VAL A 61 10.51 -0.08 6.37
N SER A 62 11.03 -0.12 7.60
CA SER A 62 12.21 0.68 7.99
C SER A 62 13.55 0.06 7.58
N ASP A 63 13.64 -1.25 7.32
CA ASP A 63 14.95 -1.92 7.21
C ASP A 63 15.48 -2.10 5.78
N LYS A 64 14.80 -1.60 4.75
CA LYS A 64 15.29 -1.76 3.35
C LYS A 64 15.82 -0.50 2.67
N HIS A 65 15.67 0.69 3.27
CA HIS A 65 16.18 1.94 2.68
C HIS A 65 17.32 2.64 3.44
N SER A 66 17.93 1.98 4.43
CA SER A 66 19.08 2.54 5.17
C SER A 66 20.31 1.63 5.23
N GLN A 67 20.43 0.64 4.34
CA GLN A 67 21.72 -0.04 4.09
C GLN A 67 22.57 0.79 3.12
N ILE A 68 22.83 2.05 3.49
CA ILE A 68 24.04 2.73 3.03
C ILE A 68 25.17 2.14 3.87
N ASN A 69 26.03 1.39 3.19
CA ASN A 69 27.20 0.68 3.69
C ASN A 69 28.02 1.51 4.71
N ARG A 70 27.82 1.24 6.01
CA ARG A 70 28.69 1.75 7.09
C ARG A 70 30.13 1.25 6.98
N GLU A 71 30.37 0.18 6.21
CA GLU A 71 31.72 -0.36 5.98
C GLU A 71 32.61 0.57 5.14
N TYR A 72 32.05 1.44 4.27
CA TYR A 72 32.86 2.43 3.55
C TYR A 72 33.34 3.58 4.44
N LEU A 73 32.67 3.85 5.56
CA LEU A 73 33.04 4.94 6.47
C LEU A 73 34.20 4.57 7.41
N LYS A 74 34.49 3.28 7.59
CA LYS A 74 35.63 2.82 8.40
C LYS A 74 36.96 2.83 7.64
N GLN A 75 36.93 3.03 6.32
CA GLN A 75 38.14 3.10 5.48
C GLN A 75 38.64 4.54 5.26
N LEU A 76 37.97 5.53 5.85
CA LEU A 76 38.23 6.96 5.66
C LEU A 76 38.73 7.69 6.92
N ILE A 77 39.09 6.95 7.96
CA ILE A 77 39.81 7.44 9.15
C ILE A 77 41.10 6.63 9.24
#